data_AF-A0A349B7Y6-F1
#
_entry.id   AF-A0A349B7Y6-F1
#
_cell.length_a   1.000
_cell.length_b   1.000
_cell.length_c   1.000
_cell.angle_alpha   90.00
_cell.angle_beta   90.00
_cell.angle_gamma   90.00
#
_symmetry.space_group_name_H-M   'P 1'
#
loop_
_entity.id
_entity.type
_entity.pdbx_description
1 polymer ?
#
loop_
_entity_poly.entity_id
_entity_poly.type
_entity_poly.pdbx_seq_one_letter_code
_entity_poly.pdbx_strand_id
1 'polypeptide(L)' 'MGLICSLLQLYVIVIIAGALLSWFPTEPGGGLHQVRMGIARVTDPVMLPVRRAIGTSFGGIDFSPLIVIIGLQLLAGIIC' A
#
# COMPACT_ATOMS: atom_id res chain seq x y z
N MET A 1 -21.52 9.94 -3.24
CA MET A 1 -20.24 9.34 -2.82
C MET A 1 -20.48 8.65 -1.49
N GLY A 2 -20.65 7.32 -1.50
CA GLY A 2 -20.93 6.56 -0.28
C GLY A 2 -19.71 6.43 0.64
N LEU A 3 -19.93 6.20 1.94
CA LEU A 3 -18.87 5.99 2.94
C LEU A 3 -17.83 4.95 2.50
N ILE A 4 -18.28 3.86 1.87
CA ILE A 4 -17.42 2.78 1.35
C ILE A 4 -16.45 3.30 0.28
N CYS A 5 -16.95 4.14 -0.64
CA CYS A 5 -16.14 4.72 -1.73
C CYS A 5 -15.06 5.66 -1.20
N SER A 6 -15.40 6.47 -0.20
CA SER A 6 -14.44 7.35 0.47
C SER A 6 -13.37 6.56 1.22
N LEU A 7 -13.74 5.46 1.88
CA LEU A 7 -12.78 4.59 2.57
C LEU A 7 -11.83 3.88 1.58
N LEU A 8 -12.33 3.41 0.44
CA LEU A 8 -11.51 2.80 -0.60
C LEU A 8 -10.50 3.80 -1.18
N GLN A 9 -10.94 5.03 -1.48
CA GLN A 9 -10.03 6.09 -1.92
C GLN A 9 -8.97 6.42 -0.87
N LEU A 10 -9.37 6.55 0.40
CA LEU A 10 -8.43 6.79 1.49
C LEU A 10 -7.39 5.66 1.60
N TYR A 11 -7.83 4.41 1.47
CA TYR A 11 -6.95 3.25 1.52
C TYR A 11 -5.93 3.23 0.37
N VAL A 12 -6.34 3.61 -0.85
CA VAL A 12 -5.42 3.80 -1.99
C VAL A 12 -4.35 4.85 -1.67
N ILE A 13 -4.73 5.98 -1.07
CA ILE A 13 -3.78 7.04 -0.67
C ILE A 13 -2.77 6.50 0.35
N VAL A 14 -3.21 5.72 1.33
CA VAL A 14 -2.32 5.10 2.34
C VAL A 14 -1.32 4.15 1.70
N ILE A 15 -1.75 3.34 0.73
CA ILE A 15 -0.86 2.43 -0.02
C ILE A 15 0.19 3.23 -0.80
N ILE A 16 -0.23 4.30 -1.49
CA ILE A 16 0.70 5.18 -2.23
C ILE A 16 1.71 5.81 -1.27
N ALA A 17 1.25 6.33 -0.13
CA ALA A 17 2.14 6.91 0.89
C ALA A 17 3.16 5.87 1.40
N GLY A 18 2.73 4.65 1.70
CA GLY A 18 3.61 3.55 2.11
C GLY A 18 4.63 3.17 1.03
N ALA A 19 4.20 3.12 -0.24
CA ALA A 19 5.07 2.82 -1.38
C ALA A 19 6.14 3.91 -1.57
N LEU A 20 5.76 5.18 -1.53
CA LEU A 20 6.70 6.30 -1.61
C LEU A 20 7.69 6.28 -0.45
N LEU A 21 7.20 6.07 0.78
CA LEU A 21 8.04 5.96 1.98
C LEU A 21 9.00 4.76 1.93
N SER A 22 8.70 3.72 1.15
CA SER A 22 9.60 2.58 0.97
C SER A 22 10.85 2.91 0.16
N TRP A 23 10.81 3.94 -0.69
CA TRP A 23 11.95 4.39 -1.48
C TRP A 23 12.91 5.26 -0.68
N PHE A 24 12.45 5.85 0.42
CA PHE A 24 13.30 6.61 1.33
C PHE A 24 14.00 5.65 2.30
N PRO A 25 15.33 5.70 2.42
CA PRO A 25 16.03 4.94 3.44
C PRO A 25 15.54 5.41 4.82
N THR A 26 15.16 4.46 5.67
CA THR A 26 14.71 4.74 7.04
C THR A 26 15.71 4.15 8.02
N GLU A 27 16.26 4.98 8.91
CA GLU A 27 17.13 4.51 9.98
C GLU A 27 16.32 3.80 11.07
N PRO A 28 16.79 2.64 11.58
CA PRO A 28 16.14 1.96 12.69
C PRO A 28 16.01 2.88 13.91
N GLY A 29 14.80 3.00 14.46
CA GLY A 29 14.52 3.85 15.64
C GLY A 29 14.15 5.30 15.34
N GLY A 30 14.25 5.76 14.08
CA GLY A 30 13.80 7.09 13.68
C GLY A 30 12.27 7.22 13.59
N GLY A 31 11.75 8.45 13.71
CA GLY A 31 10.29 8.71 13.61
C GLY A 31 9.69 8.26 12.27
N LEU A 32 10.44 8.41 11.17
CA LEU A 32 10.01 7.96 9.84
C LEU A 32 9.85 6.44 9.75
N HIS A 33 10.71 5.68 10.45
CA HIS A 33 10.62 4.22 10.53
C HIS A 33 9.33 3.80 11.26
N GLN A 34 8.94 4.49 12.33
CA GLN A 34 7.70 4.20 13.04
C GLN A 34 6.47 4.46 12.18
N VAL A 35 6.44 5.58 11.45
CA VAL A 35 5.34 5.90 10.51
C VAL A 35 5.23 4.83 9.42
N ARG A 36 6.37 4.44 8.82
CA ARG A 36 6.41 3.36 7.82
C ARG A 36 5.87 2.05 8.37
N MET A 37 6.25 1.67 9.59
CA MET A 37 5.72 0.46 10.23
C MET A 37 4.22 0.57 10.54
N GLY A 38 3.73 1.75 10.92
CA GLY A 38 2.31 2.00 11.12
C GLY A 38 1.50 1.78 9.84
N ILE A 39 1.99 2.33 8.72
CA ILE A 39 1.36 2.13 7.40
C ILE A 39 1.42 0.66 6.99
N ALA A 40 2.59 0.03 7.11
CA ALA A 40 2.77 -1.38 6.77
C ALA A 40 1.80 -2.28 7.55
N ARG A 41 1.55 -2.03 8.84
CA ARG A 41 0.57 -2.82 9.61
C ARG A 41 -0.85 -2.78 9.03
N VAL A 42 -1.23 -1.66 8.42
CA VAL A 42 -2.54 -1.48 7.81
C VAL A 42 -2.59 -2.06 6.41
N THR A 43 -1.50 -1.93 5.64
CA THR A 43 -1.48 -2.33 4.23
C THR A 43 -1.01 -3.76 3.99
N ASP A 44 -0.16 -4.32 4.87
CA ASP A 44 0.41 -5.67 4.78
C ASP A 44 -0.63 -6.79 4.67
N PRO A 45 -1.79 -6.77 5.36
CA PRO A 45 -2.80 -7.82 5.19
C PRO A 45 -3.23 -8.01 3.72
N VAL A 46 -3.16 -6.95 2.91
CA VAL A 46 -3.47 -6.99 1.46
C VAL A 46 -2.19 -7.05 0.62
N MET A 47 -1.15 -6.30 0.98
CA MET A 47 0.11 -6.23 0.21
C MET A 47 0.97 -7.50 0.35
N LEU A 48 1.06 -8.12 1.53
CA LEU A 48 1.92 -9.29 1.76
C LEU A 48 1.50 -10.51 0.92
N PRO A 49 0.20 -10.89 0.83
CA PRO A 49 -0.24 -11.97 -0.03
C PRO A 49 0.08 -11.71 -1.50
N VAL A 50 -0.17 -10.48 -1.99
CA VAL A 50 0.13 -10.09 -3.37
C VAL A 50 1.63 -10.15 -3.65
N ARG A 51 2.44 -9.64 -2.72
CA ARG A 51 3.91 -9.68 -2.82
C ARG A 51 4.45 -11.10 -2.86
N ARG A 52 3.88 -12.01 -2.05
CA ARG A 52 4.27 -13.43 -2.04
C ARG A 52 3.83 -14.17 -3.30
N ALA A 53 2.65 -13.86 -3.83
CA ALA A 53 2.12 -14.56 -5.00
C ALA A 53 2.85 -14.17 -6.30
N ILE A 54 3.23 -12.90 -6.44
CA ILE A 54 3.73 -12.34 -7.70
C ILE A 54 5.25 -12.11 -7.67
N GLY A 55 5.88 -12.07 -6.49
CA GLY A 55 7.32 -11.84 -6.37
C GLY A 55 7.73 -10.45 -6.84
N THR A 56 6.95 -9.43 -6.51
CA THR A 56 7.06 -8.06 -7.07
C THR A 56 8.22 -7.23 -6.53
N SER A 57 9.06 -7.78 -5.67
CA SER A 57 10.26 -7.09 -5.17
C SER A 57 11.42 -7.34 -6.11
N PHE A 58 11.66 -6.41 -7.04
CA PHE A 58 12.80 -6.44 -7.94
C PHE A 58 13.79 -5.32 -7.59
N GLY A 59 15.03 -5.66 -7.29
CA GLY A 59 16.10 -4.67 -7.07
C GLY A 59 15.85 -3.68 -5.92
N GLY A 60 15.06 -4.06 -4.91
CA GLY A 60 14.71 -3.18 -3.78
C GLY A 60 13.47 -2.30 -3.99
N ILE A 61 12.86 -2.34 -5.18
CA ILE A 61 11.60 -1.66 -5.49
C ILE A 61 10.46 -2.69 -5.42
N ASP A 62 9.43 -2.39 -4.64
CA ASP A 62 8.24 -3.23 -4.51
C ASP A 62 7.13 -2.71 -5.44
N PHE A 63 6.79 -3.50 -6.46
CA PHE A 63 5.68 -3.21 -7.37
C PHE A 63 4.31 -3.74 -6.88
N SER A 64 4.25 -4.44 -5.73
CA SER A 64 2.98 -4.90 -5.15
C SER A 64 1.97 -3.77 -4.92
N PRO A 65 2.34 -2.54 -4.54
CA PRO A 65 1.38 -1.45 -4.36
C PRO A 65 0.62 -1.15 -5.65
N LEU A 66 1.28 -1.18 -6.81
CA LEU A 66 0.64 -0.92 -8.09
C LEU A 66 -0.47 -1.93 -8.39
N ILE A 67 -0.19 -3.22 -8.17
CA ILE A 67 -1.15 -4.30 -8.40
C ILE A 67 -2.35 -4.17 -7.47
N VAL A 68 -2.11 -3.88 -6.18
CA VAL A 68 -3.18 -3.68 -5.21
C VAL A 68 -4.03 -2.46 -5.57
N ILE A 69 -3.41 -1.35 -5.98
CA ILE A 69 -4.14 -0.13 -6.40
C ILE A 69 -5.03 -0.43 -7.61
N ILE A 70 -4.54 -1.15 -8.62
CA ILE A 70 -5.34 -1.53 -9.79
C ILE A 70 -6.55 -2.37 -9.35
N GLY A 71 -6.34 -3.37 -8.49
CA GLY A 71 -7.43 -4.19 -7.95
C GLY A 71 -8.47 -3.38 -7.17
N LEU A 72 -8.01 -2.42 -6.34
CA LEU A 72 -8.88 -1.53 -5.58
C LEU A 72 -9.66 -0.56 -6.47
N GLN A 73 -9.06 -0.04 -7.55
CA GLN A 73 -9.74 0.83 -8.51
C GLN A 73 -10.83 0.07 -9.28
N LEU A 74 -10.57 -1.18 -9.67
CA LEU A 74 -11.58 -2.03 -10.30
C LEU A 74 -12.75 -2.30 -9.33
N LEU A 75 -12.45 -2.65 -8.07
CA LEU A 75 -13.46 -2.81 -7.03
C LEU A 75 -14.29 -1.54 -6.82
N ALA A 76 -13.63 -0.38 -6.73
CA ALA A 76 -14.30 0.90 -6.58
C ALA A 76 -15.20 1.21 -7.78
N GLY A 77 -14.74 0.97 -9.00
CA GLY A 77 -15.54 1.19 -10.21
C GLY A 77 -16.77 0.28 -10.33
N ILE A 78 -16.74 -0.90 -9.70
CA ILE A 78 -17.91 -1.80 -9.64
C ILE A 78 -18.91 -1.37 -8.56
N ILE A 79 -18.43 -0.75 -7.47
CA ILE A 79 -19.22 -0.51 -6.26
C ILE A 79 -19.80 0.92 -6.16
N CYS A 80 -19.20 1.94 -6.79
CA CYS A 80 -19.36 3.36 -6.39
C CYS A 80 -20.21 4.33 -7.26
#